data_AF-A0A6G0SIE2-F1
#
_entry.id   AF-A0A6G0SIE2-F1
#
_cell.length_a   1.000
_cell.length_b   1.000
_cell.length_c   1.000
_cell.angle_alpha   90.00
_cell.angle_beta   90.00
_cell.angle_gamma   90.00
#
_symmetry.space_group_name_H-M   'P 1'
#
loop_
_entity.id
_entity.type
_entity.pdbx_description
1 polymer ?
#
loop_
_entity_poly.entity_id
_entity_poly.type
_entity_poly.pdbx_seq_one_letter_code
_entity_poly.pdbx_strand_id
1 'polypeptide(L)'
;MYSGRTMQDRRDFMRKYEGYLVKVNALHTEWTAALAMPVSACIETDTRRMIARWEFSGASPETITEEQWEDYFRQALVPTFADYASIDTAMKSLKMKTKWPEPESRMMHLQADMEAILNRFNVTDLAFKHEQRCLVGYLTKALEPVSFREVVATKLTLQEFKPLKNDAIGFCKYVVELMRGFITWEQAAEAAARTSTSSSGRRGGGRISAAHSGG
;
A
#
# COMPACT_ATOMS: atom_id res chain seq x y z
N MET A 1 10.86 -21.12 14.39
CA MET A 1 11.41 -22.22 13.58
C MET A 1 10.50 -22.43 12.37
N TYR A 2 11.05 -22.65 11.17
CA TYR A 2 10.30 -22.79 9.92
C TYR A 2 9.69 -24.18 9.79
N SER A 3 8.38 -24.21 9.55
CA SER A 3 7.59 -25.42 9.25
C SER A 3 6.65 -25.21 8.06
N GLY A 4 6.87 -24.14 7.28
CA GLY A 4 6.01 -23.76 6.16
C GLY A 4 6.03 -24.74 4.99
N ARG A 5 5.05 -24.58 4.08
CA ARG A 5 4.87 -25.43 2.89
C ARG A 5 4.65 -24.63 1.60
N THR A 6 4.49 -23.31 1.70
CA THR A 6 4.21 -22.43 0.56
C THR A 6 5.37 -21.50 0.26
N MET A 7 5.37 -20.91 -0.95
CA MET A 7 6.30 -19.84 -1.30
C MET A 7 6.12 -18.60 -0.41
N GLN A 8 4.88 -18.32 0.02
CA GLN A 8 4.61 -17.24 0.97
C GLN A 8 5.26 -17.51 2.33
N ASP A 9 5.18 -18.75 2.84
CA ASP A 9 5.84 -19.10 4.10
C ASP A 9 7.35 -18.91 4.02
N ARG A 10 7.96 -19.27 2.88
CA ARG A 10 9.41 -19.06 2.63
C ARG A 10 9.75 -17.57 2.58
N ARG A 11 8.95 -16.74 1.89
CA ARG A 11 9.11 -15.27 1.89
C ARG A 11 9.03 -14.69 3.30
N ASP A 12 8.03 -15.09 4.06
CA ASP A 12 7.81 -14.57 5.41
C ASP A 12 8.92 -15.01 6.37
N PHE A 13 9.44 -16.22 6.19
CA PHE A 13 10.61 -16.70 6.90
C PHE A 13 11.85 -15.87 6.56
N MET A 14 12.17 -15.68 5.27
CA MET A 14 13.34 -14.89 4.87
C MET A 14 13.26 -13.45 5.35
N ARG A 15 12.11 -12.80 5.24
CA ARG A 15 11.91 -11.43 5.76
C ARG A 15 12.22 -11.34 7.26
N LYS A 16 11.77 -12.33 8.05
CA LYS A 16 12.06 -12.39 9.49
C LYS A 16 13.53 -12.69 9.76
N TYR A 17 14.14 -13.58 8.97
CA TYR A 17 15.53 -13.97 9.12
C TYR A 17 16.49 -12.82 8.77
N GLU A 18 16.25 -12.10 7.68
CA GLU A 18 17.01 -10.90 7.32
C GLU A 18 16.89 -9.80 8.39
N GLY A 19 15.69 -9.57 8.92
CA GLY A 19 15.49 -8.66 10.06
C GLY A 19 16.21 -9.12 11.33
N TYR A 20 16.34 -10.43 11.55
CA TYR A 20 17.16 -10.99 12.62
C TYR A 20 18.65 -10.72 12.38
N LEU A 21 19.16 -10.92 11.15
CA LEU A 21 20.55 -10.65 10.81
C LEU A 21 20.94 -9.18 11.03
N VAL A 22 20.05 -8.22 10.69
CA VAL A 22 20.28 -6.80 10.99
C VAL A 22 20.48 -6.57 12.48
N LYS A 23 19.65 -7.21 13.33
CA LYS A 23 19.76 -7.08 14.79
C LYS A 23 21.04 -7.73 15.33
N VAL A 24 21.41 -8.91 14.82
CA VAL A 24 22.66 -9.57 15.20
C VAL A 24 23.86 -8.73 14.81
N ASN A 25 23.88 -8.20 13.59
CA ASN A 25 24.97 -7.35 13.11
C ASN A 25 25.10 -6.04 13.90
N ALA A 26 23.98 -5.48 14.39
CA ALA A 26 24.01 -4.31 15.27
C ALA A 26 24.65 -4.59 16.65
N LEU A 27 24.73 -5.86 17.07
CA LEU A 27 25.40 -6.27 18.31
C LEU A 27 26.89 -6.55 18.10
N HIS A 28 27.38 -6.53 16.86
CA HIS A 28 28.78 -6.68 16.56
C HIS A 28 29.56 -5.45 17.08
N THR A 29 30.63 -5.70 17.83
CA THR A 29 31.55 -4.66 18.32
C THR A 29 32.98 -5.02 17.93
N GLU A 30 33.92 -4.08 18.08
CA GLU A 30 35.36 -4.31 17.87
C GLU A 30 35.90 -5.50 18.68
N TRP A 31 35.23 -5.88 19.78
CA TRP A 31 35.66 -6.90 20.73
C TRP A 31 34.73 -8.11 20.79
N THR A 32 33.61 -8.11 20.06
CA THR A 32 32.63 -9.19 20.13
C THR A 32 31.89 -9.35 18.82
N ALA A 33 32.02 -10.54 18.21
CA ALA A 33 31.21 -10.92 17.06
C ALA A 33 29.95 -11.66 17.53
N ALA A 34 28.78 -11.09 17.28
CA ALA A 34 27.53 -11.80 17.47
C ALA A 34 27.38 -12.86 16.37
N LEU A 35 27.24 -14.13 16.77
CA LEU A 35 27.05 -15.24 15.83
C LEU A 35 25.57 -15.37 15.48
N ALA A 36 25.27 -15.28 14.19
CA ALA A 36 23.93 -15.58 13.69
C ALA A 36 23.69 -17.09 13.71
N MET A 37 22.49 -17.50 14.13
CA MET A 37 22.06 -18.89 13.94
C MET A 37 21.91 -19.16 12.44
N PRO A 38 22.47 -20.27 11.92
CA PRO A 38 22.27 -20.64 10.52
C PRO A 38 20.79 -20.91 10.21
N VAL A 39 20.39 -20.65 8.97
CA VAL A 39 19.09 -21.00 8.39
C VAL A 39 18.77 -22.47 8.65
N SER A 40 19.73 -23.37 8.44
CA SER A 40 19.55 -24.81 8.66
C SER A 40 19.15 -25.20 10.09
N ALA A 41 19.56 -24.39 11.09
CA ALA A 41 19.16 -24.55 12.50
C ALA A 41 17.81 -23.90 12.82
N CYS A 42 17.34 -23.01 11.96
CA CYS A 42 16.05 -22.34 12.08
C CYS A 42 14.89 -23.14 11.49
N ILE A 43 15.13 -24.34 10.94
CA ILE A 43 14.13 -25.21 10.30
C ILE A 43 13.74 -26.35 11.25
N GLU A 44 12.44 -26.64 11.30
CA GLU A 44 11.93 -27.78 12.08
C GLU A 44 12.48 -29.09 11.51
N THR A 45 12.90 -30.01 12.38
CA THR A 45 13.65 -31.21 12.00
C THR A 45 12.99 -32.02 10.88
N ASP A 46 11.68 -32.29 10.97
CA ASP A 46 10.97 -33.07 9.96
C ASP A 46 10.78 -32.28 8.66
N THR A 47 10.55 -30.98 8.77
CA THR A 47 10.52 -30.07 7.61
C THR A 47 11.88 -30.03 6.91
N ARG A 48 12.99 -29.98 7.66
CA ARG A 48 14.36 -29.99 7.11
C ARG A 48 14.66 -31.29 6.36
N ARG A 49 14.29 -32.44 6.95
CA ARG A 49 14.41 -33.76 6.30
C ARG A 49 13.56 -33.86 5.04
N MET A 50 12.34 -33.34 5.08
CA MET A 50 11.45 -33.34 3.92
C MET A 50 12.04 -32.51 2.77
N ILE A 51 12.53 -31.31 3.04
CA ILE A 51 13.16 -30.45 2.02
C ILE A 51 14.40 -31.12 1.45
N ALA A 52 15.29 -31.64 2.31
CA ALA A 52 16.49 -32.36 1.87
C ALA A 52 16.17 -33.53 0.92
N ARG A 53 15.09 -34.28 1.23
CA ARG A 53 14.64 -35.40 0.40
C ARG A 53 14.16 -34.96 -0.98
N TRP A 54 13.32 -33.94 -1.05
CA TRP A 54 12.60 -33.60 -2.28
C TRP A 54 13.26 -32.51 -3.12
N GLU A 55 13.94 -31.55 -2.49
CA GLU A 55 14.54 -30.38 -3.15
C GLU A 55 16.04 -30.55 -3.39
N PHE A 56 16.70 -31.42 -2.62
CA PHE A 56 18.15 -31.68 -2.71
C PHE A 56 18.46 -33.13 -3.11
N SER A 57 17.63 -33.72 -3.97
CA SER A 57 17.87 -35.03 -4.60
C SER A 57 18.13 -36.17 -3.59
N GLY A 58 17.45 -36.17 -2.45
CA GLY A 58 17.62 -37.22 -1.43
C GLY A 58 18.84 -37.05 -0.52
N ALA A 59 19.53 -35.91 -0.56
CA ALA A 59 20.68 -35.65 0.29
C ALA A 59 20.34 -35.72 1.80
N SER A 60 21.34 -36.03 2.62
CA SER A 60 21.20 -35.93 4.07
C SER A 60 21.16 -34.44 4.47
N PRO A 61 20.31 -34.03 5.43
CA PRO A 61 20.30 -32.64 5.91
C PRO A 61 21.67 -32.12 6.36
N GLU A 62 22.53 -33.01 6.85
CA GLU A 62 23.87 -32.72 7.37
C GLU A 62 24.92 -32.50 6.26
N THR A 63 24.63 -32.94 5.03
CA THR A 63 25.54 -32.77 3.88
C THR A 63 25.22 -31.54 3.04
N ILE A 64 24.07 -30.91 3.26
CA ILE A 64 23.66 -29.69 2.57
C ILE A 64 24.34 -28.50 3.24
N THR A 65 25.06 -27.70 2.44
CA THR A 65 25.79 -26.54 2.95
C THR A 65 24.83 -25.43 3.39
N GLU A 66 25.29 -24.56 4.27
CA GLU A 66 24.49 -23.41 4.69
C GLU A 66 24.11 -22.49 3.51
N GLU A 67 25.03 -22.30 2.57
CA GLU A 67 24.79 -21.56 1.32
C GLU A 67 23.65 -22.18 0.50
N GLN A 68 23.61 -23.51 0.38
CA GLN A 68 22.53 -24.20 -0.32
C GLN A 68 21.17 -24.01 0.38
N TRP A 69 21.14 -24.01 1.71
CA TRP A 69 19.94 -23.70 2.47
C TRP A 69 19.49 -22.26 2.23
N GLU A 70 20.41 -21.30 2.29
CA GLU A 70 20.13 -19.89 2.00
C GLU A 70 19.56 -19.71 0.59
N ASP A 71 20.22 -20.27 -0.43
CA ASP A 71 19.81 -20.18 -1.82
C ASP A 71 18.42 -20.75 -2.04
N TYR A 72 18.13 -21.90 -1.44
CA TYR A 72 16.79 -22.47 -1.43
C TYR A 72 15.81 -21.43 -0.89
N PHE A 73 15.95 -20.90 0.32
CA PHE A 73 14.96 -19.94 0.82
C PHE A 73 14.90 -18.62 0.03
N ARG A 74 16.03 -18.11 -0.46
CA ARG A 74 16.12 -16.87 -1.26
C ARG A 74 15.41 -16.98 -2.61
N GLN A 75 15.26 -18.15 -3.21
CA GLN A 75 14.45 -18.30 -4.43
C GLN A 75 13.01 -17.79 -4.24
N ALA A 76 12.46 -17.84 -3.02
CA ALA A 76 11.13 -17.31 -2.76
C ALA A 76 11.05 -15.78 -2.86
N LEU A 77 12.18 -15.08 -2.74
CA LEU A 77 12.28 -13.63 -2.89
C LEU A 77 12.25 -13.19 -4.36
N VAL A 78 12.42 -14.12 -5.31
CA VAL A 78 12.32 -13.85 -6.73
C VAL A 78 10.85 -13.96 -7.17
N PRO A 79 10.24 -12.88 -7.70
CA PRO A 79 8.87 -12.91 -8.19
C PRO A 79 8.74 -13.76 -9.46
N THR A 80 7.65 -14.52 -9.55
CA THR A 80 7.27 -15.31 -10.72
C THR A 80 6.25 -14.59 -11.60
N PHE A 81 6.01 -15.07 -12.82
CA PHE A 81 4.94 -14.53 -13.67
C PHE A 81 3.55 -14.58 -13.00
N ALA A 82 3.24 -15.66 -12.29
CA ALA A 82 1.97 -15.80 -11.55
C ALA A 82 1.84 -14.78 -10.41
N ASP A 83 2.97 -14.39 -9.80
CA ASP A 83 2.98 -13.31 -8.81
C ASP A 83 2.58 -11.97 -9.44
N TYR A 84 3.07 -11.63 -10.63
CA TYR A 84 2.70 -10.37 -11.30
C TYR A 84 1.21 -10.27 -11.64
N ALA A 85 0.58 -11.35 -12.08
CA ALA A 85 -0.87 -11.37 -12.31
C ALA A 85 -1.67 -11.17 -11.00
N SER A 86 -1.16 -11.75 -9.90
CA SER A 86 -1.74 -11.59 -8.57
C SER A 86 -1.57 -10.16 -8.04
N ILE A 87 -0.39 -9.55 -8.29
CA ILE A 87 -0.11 -8.15 -7.96
C ILE A 87 -1.04 -7.22 -8.72
N ASP A 88 -1.16 -7.36 -10.05
CA ASP A 88 -2.04 -6.53 -10.87
C ASP A 88 -3.51 -6.59 -10.38
N THR A 89 -3.99 -7.79 -10.09
CA THR A 89 -5.34 -7.99 -9.53
C THR A 89 -5.51 -7.28 -8.19
N ALA A 90 -4.55 -7.44 -7.27
CA ALA A 90 -4.59 -6.79 -5.96
C ALA A 90 -4.49 -5.26 -6.07
N MET A 91 -3.59 -4.74 -6.91
CA MET A 91 -3.40 -3.30 -7.14
C MET A 91 -4.65 -2.64 -7.73
N LYS A 92 -5.37 -3.34 -8.62
CA LYS A 92 -6.66 -2.87 -9.16
C LYS A 92 -7.77 -2.78 -8.10
N SER A 93 -7.66 -3.53 -7.00
CA SER A 93 -8.61 -3.48 -5.90
C SER A 93 -8.34 -2.35 -4.90
N LEU A 94 -7.22 -1.62 -5.05
CA LEU A 94 -6.90 -0.48 -4.20
C LEU A 94 -8.02 0.56 -4.26
N LYS A 95 -8.35 1.09 -3.08
CA LYS A 95 -9.36 2.13 -2.94
C LYS A 95 -9.00 3.07 -1.80
N MET A 96 -8.98 4.36 -2.08
CA MET A 96 -8.79 5.39 -1.08
C MET A 96 -9.99 5.42 -0.14
N LYS A 97 -9.71 5.38 1.15
CA LYS A 97 -10.74 5.51 2.18
C LYS A 97 -10.89 7.01 2.50
N THR A 98 -12.12 7.52 2.39
CA THR A 98 -12.44 8.95 2.57
C THR A 98 -12.92 9.31 3.99
N LYS A 99 -12.92 8.35 4.90
CA LYS A 99 -13.41 8.54 6.28
C LYS A 99 -12.58 9.52 7.12
N TRP A 100 -11.32 9.72 6.76
CA TRP A 100 -10.43 10.65 7.47
C TRP A 100 -10.61 12.08 6.96
N PRO A 101 -10.61 13.10 7.82
CA PRO A 101 -10.70 14.49 7.38
C PRO A 101 -9.41 14.97 6.69
N GLU A 102 -8.24 14.51 7.13
CA GLU A 102 -6.95 14.97 6.63
C GLU A 102 -6.56 14.30 5.31
N PRO A 103 -6.22 15.07 4.25
CA PRO A 103 -5.65 14.53 3.01
C PRO A 103 -4.45 13.62 3.22
N GLU A 104 -3.57 13.99 4.15
CA GLU A 104 -2.35 13.27 4.49
C GLU A 104 -2.68 11.85 4.97
N SER A 105 -3.66 11.71 5.87
CA SER A 105 -4.10 10.40 6.37
C SER A 105 -4.73 9.56 5.26
N ARG A 106 -5.58 10.14 4.40
CA ARG A 106 -6.16 9.43 3.26
C ARG A 106 -5.09 8.87 2.32
N MET A 107 -4.08 9.68 2.00
CA MET A 107 -2.97 9.26 1.14
C MET A 107 -2.06 8.23 1.80
N MET A 108 -1.65 8.47 3.05
CA MET A 108 -0.75 7.56 3.78
C MET A 108 -1.33 6.16 3.89
N HIS A 109 -2.64 6.04 4.11
CA HIS A 109 -3.30 4.73 4.11
C HIS A 109 -3.32 4.07 2.73
N LEU A 110 -3.56 4.83 1.65
CA LEU A 110 -3.50 4.28 0.29
C LEU A 110 -2.08 3.82 -0.07
N GLN A 111 -1.06 4.58 0.32
CA GLN A 111 0.35 4.24 0.14
C GLN A 111 0.71 2.96 0.91
N ALA A 112 0.29 2.87 2.18
CA ALA A 112 0.51 1.67 2.99
C ALA A 112 -0.19 0.43 2.41
N ASP A 113 -1.43 0.58 1.93
CA ASP A 113 -2.17 -0.52 1.28
C ASP A 113 -1.44 -0.98 0.00
N MET A 114 -0.92 -0.05 -0.81
CA MET A 114 -0.12 -0.35 -2.01
C MET A 114 1.21 -1.05 -1.67
N GLU A 115 1.98 -0.51 -0.73
CA GLU A 115 3.26 -1.09 -0.31
C GLU A 115 3.08 -2.47 0.32
N ALA A 116 1.98 -2.69 1.06
CA ALA A 116 1.66 -4.00 1.62
C ALA A 116 1.45 -5.05 0.51
N ILE A 117 0.80 -4.68 -0.60
CA ILE A 117 0.65 -5.56 -1.77
C ILE A 117 2.03 -5.88 -2.36
N LEU A 118 2.84 -4.86 -2.65
CA LEU A 118 4.16 -5.07 -3.25
C LEU A 118 5.11 -5.89 -2.35
N ASN A 119 5.11 -5.61 -1.05
CA ASN A 119 5.98 -6.27 -0.07
C ASN A 119 5.61 -7.75 0.11
N ARG A 120 4.33 -8.12 -0.04
CA ARG A 120 3.91 -9.53 -0.01
C ARG A 120 4.64 -10.38 -1.05
N PHE A 121 4.99 -9.78 -2.18
CA PHE A 121 5.65 -10.44 -3.30
C PHE A 121 7.13 -10.06 -3.46
N ASN A 122 7.70 -9.31 -2.50
CA ASN A 122 9.08 -8.85 -2.53
C ASN A 122 9.44 -8.01 -3.78
N VAL A 123 8.51 -7.17 -4.25
CA VAL A 123 8.69 -6.35 -5.47
C VAL A 123 8.75 -4.85 -5.21
N THR A 124 8.69 -4.39 -3.95
CA THR A 124 8.60 -2.96 -3.63
C THR A 124 9.71 -2.14 -4.29
N ASP A 125 10.97 -2.47 -4.03
CA ASP A 125 12.10 -1.71 -4.57
C ASP A 125 12.16 -1.78 -6.11
N LEU A 126 11.88 -2.95 -6.68
CA LEU A 126 11.86 -3.15 -8.13
C LEU A 126 10.78 -2.28 -8.79
N ALA A 127 9.58 -2.25 -8.21
CA ALA A 127 8.46 -1.47 -8.70
C ALA A 127 8.74 0.04 -8.64
N PHE A 128 9.33 0.53 -7.54
CA PHE A 128 9.74 1.93 -7.43
C PHE A 128 10.91 2.28 -8.35
N LYS A 129 11.78 1.34 -8.68
CA LYS A 129 12.90 1.59 -9.60
C LYS A 129 12.49 1.57 -11.07
N HIS A 130 11.56 0.71 -11.46
CA HIS A 130 11.29 0.42 -12.87
C HIS A 130 9.82 0.59 -13.30
N GLU A 131 8.86 0.57 -12.38
CA GLU A 131 7.43 0.51 -12.69
C GLU A 131 6.62 1.68 -12.12
N GLN A 132 7.26 2.80 -11.80
CA GLN A 132 6.59 3.97 -11.20
C GLN A 132 5.37 4.43 -11.99
N ARG A 133 5.41 4.33 -13.33
CA ARG A 133 4.27 4.66 -14.18
C ARG A 133 3.06 3.78 -13.98
N CYS A 134 3.27 2.49 -13.76
CA CYS A 134 2.20 1.56 -13.42
C CYS A 134 1.64 1.89 -12.02
N LEU A 135 2.51 2.17 -11.05
CA LEU A 135 2.10 2.58 -9.70
C LEU A 135 1.21 3.84 -9.71
N VAL A 136 1.62 4.89 -10.43
CA VAL A 136 0.80 6.10 -10.61
C VAL A 136 -0.55 5.77 -11.23
N GLY A 137 -0.57 4.85 -12.21
CA GLY A 137 -1.81 4.39 -12.84
C GLY A 137 -2.78 3.72 -11.86
N TYR A 138 -2.29 2.83 -10.98
CA TYR A 138 -3.11 2.20 -9.96
C TYR A 138 -3.60 3.20 -8.91
N LEU A 139 -2.68 4.02 -8.39
CA LEU A 139 -3.01 5.03 -7.38
C LEU A 139 -4.06 6.02 -7.89
N THR A 140 -3.93 6.49 -9.15
CA THR A 140 -4.92 7.38 -9.78
C THR A 140 -6.31 6.72 -9.82
N LYS A 141 -6.40 5.45 -10.21
CA LYS A 141 -7.69 4.72 -10.28
C LYS A 141 -8.33 4.51 -8.90
N ALA A 142 -7.49 4.34 -7.89
CA ALA A 142 -7.90 4.15 -6.50
C ALA A 142 -8.38 5.43 -5.80
N LEU A 143 -8.16 6.62 -6.37
CA LEU A 143 -8.57 7.88 -5.76
C LEU A 143 -10.09 7.97 -5.59
N GLU A 144 -10.49 8.55 -4.47
CA GLU A 144 -11.89 8.81 -4.11
C GLU A 144 -12.00 10.22 -3.50
N PRO A 145 -13.12 10.93 -3.68
CA PRO A 145 -14.29 10.53 -4.47
C PRO A 145 -14.02 10.53 -5.99
N VAL A 146 -14.94 9.95 -6.78
CA VAL A 146 -14.84 9.87 -8.25
C VAL A 146 -14.62 11.25 -8.90
N SER A 147 -15.32 12.29 -8.43
CA SER A 147 -15.16 13.67 -8.91
C SER A 147 -13.72 14.17 -8.74
N PHE A 148 -13.12 13.92 -7.58
CA PHE A 148 -11.71 14.25 -7.33
C PHE A 148 -10.77 13.47 -8.26
N ARG A 149 -11.01 12.16 -8.41
CA ARG A 149 -10.23 11.30 -9.31
C ARG A 149 -10.22 11.83 -10.74
N GLU A 150 -11.36 12.26 -11.27
CA GLU A 150 -11.47 12.79 -12.64
C GLU A 150 -10.66 14.08 -12.83
N VAL A 151 -10.62 14.95 -11.82
CA VAL A 151 -9.77 16.14 -11.82
C VAL A 151 -8.30 15.73 -11.89
N VAL A 152 -7.85 14.79 -11.07
CA VAL A 152 -6.46 14.30 -11.10
C VAL A 152 -6.13 13.66 -12.46
N ALA A 153 -7.00 12.80 -12.97
CA ALA A 153 -6.81 12.14 -14.26
C ALA A 153 -6.69 13.15 -15.41
N THR A 154 -7.52 14.19 -15.41
CA THR A 154 -7.48 15.29 -16.38
C THR A 154 -6.17 16.07 -16.27
N LYS A 155 -5.74 16.40 -15.05
CA LYS A 155 -4.46 17.11 -14.88
C LYS A 155 -3.28 16.30 -15.38
N LEU A 156 -3.26 14.98 -15.18
CA LEU A 156 -2.24 14.11 -15.74
C LEU A 156 -2.21 14.09 -17.27
N THR A 157 -3.26 14.50 -18.00
CA THR A 157 -3.19 14.58 -19.47
C THR A 157 -2.44 15.83 -19.95
N LEU A 158 -2.28 16.86 -19.11
CA LEU A 158 -1.62 18.10 -19.48
C LEU A 158 -0.10 17.91 -19.57
N GLN A 159 0.54 18.68 -20.47
CA GLN A 159 2.00 18.58 -20.72
C GLN A 159 2.82 18.84 -19.46
N GLU A 160 2.38 19.80 -18.64
CA GLU A 160 3.04 20.20 -17.39
C GLU A 160 3.18 19.03 -16.40
N PHE A 161 2.20 18.11 -16.36
CA PHE A 161 2.18 16.99 -15.41
C PHE A 161 2.74 15.69 -15.99
N LYS A 162 3.33 15.71 -17.19
CA LYS A 162 3.99 14.53 -17.79
C LYS A 162 5.07 13.91 -16.91
N PRO A 163 5.97 14.67 -16.25
CA PRO A 163 7.00 14.09 -15.39
C PRO A 163 6.41 13.27 -14.24
N LEU A 164 5.29 13.74 -13.69
CA LEU A 164 4.58 13.14 -12.57
C LEU A 164 4.06 11.72 -12.86
N LYS A 165 3.89 11.37 -14.14
CA LYS A 165 3.48 10.00 -14.53
C LYS A 165 4.55 8.96 -14.25
N ASN A 166 5.81 9.34 -14.10
CA ASN A 166 6.91 8.41 -13.81
C ASN A 166 7.51 8.65 -12.42
N ASP A 167 6.86 9.47 -11.61
CA ASP A 167 7.29 9.81 -10.25
C ASP A 167 6.14 9.51 -9.28
N ALA A 168 6.09 8.28 -8.77
CA ALA A 168 5.03 7.85 -7.88
C ALA A 168 5.04 8.63 -6.55
N ILE A 169 6.22 9.01 -6.07
CA ILE A 169 6.40 9.74 -4.81
C ILE A 169 5.93 11.19 -4.97
N GLY A 170 6.39 11.87 -6.02
CA GLY A 170 5.94 13.22 -6.37
C GLY A 170 4.45 13.28 -6.67
N PHE A 171 3.92 12.26 -7.37
CA PHE A 171 2.49 12.12 -7.60
C PHE A 171 1.68 12.08 -6.29
N CYS A 172 2.09 11.28 -5.30
CA CYS A 172 1.37 11.22 -4.02
C CYS A 172 1.38 12.57 -3.30
N LYS A 173 2.53 13.25 -3.24
CA LYS A 173 2.65 14.60 -2.64
C LYS A 173 1.72 15.60 -3.34
N TYR A 174 1.70 15.54 -4.67
CA TYR A 174 0.83 16.39 -5.49
C TYR A 174 -0.66 16.15 -5.22
N VAL A 175 -1.09 14.89 -5.13
CA VAL A 175 -2.48 14.54 -4.86
C VAL A 175 -2.91 15.03 -3.47
N VAL A 176 -2.05 14.94 -2.45
CA VAL A 176 -2.32 15.48 -1.11
C VAL A 176 -2.62 16.98 -1.16
N GLU A 177 -1.77 17.75 -1.84
CA GLU A 177 -1.97 19.20 -1.97
C GLU A 177 -3.25 19.56 -2.72
N LEU A 178 -3.52 18.86 -3.82
CA LEU A 178 -4.75 19.09 -4.59
C LEU A 178 -6.01 18.71 -3.79
N MET A 179 -5.93 17.65 -3.00
CA MET A 179 -7.04 17.18 -2.16
C MET A 179 -7.37 18.18 -1.06
N ARG A 180 -6.36 18.87 -0.50
CA ARG A 180 -6.58 19.95 0.49
C ARG A 180 -7.49 21.04 -0.06
N GLY A 181 -7.23 21.49 -1.28
CA GLY A 181 -8.07 22.47 -1.96
C GLY A 181 -9.46 21.92 -2.28
N PHE A 182 -9.54 20.66 -2.73
CA PHE A 182 -10.80 20.01 -3.07
C PHE A 182 -11.75 19.87 -1.87
N ILE A 183 -11.25 19.38 -0.73
CA ILE A 183 -12.04 19.24 0.52
C ILE A 183 -12.54 20.61 0.99
N THR A 184 -11.69 21.64 0.94
CA THR A 184 -12.06 23.01 1.33
C THR A 184 -13.21 23.53 0.46
N TRP A 185 -13.13 23.29 -0.85
CA TRP A 185 -14.19 23.68 -1.79
C TRP A 185 -15.50 22.92 -1.56
N GLU A 186 -15.45 21.60 -1.35
CA GLU A 186 -16.65 20.78 -1.07
C GLU A 186 -17.36 21.27 0.20
N GLN A 187 -16.61 21.51 1.28
CA GLN A 187 -17.17 22.01 2.54
C GLN A 187 -17.85 23.38 2.37
N ALA A 188 -17.24 24.29 1.59
CA ALA A 188 -17.82 25.59 1.29
C ALA A 188 -19.10 25.48 0.46
N ALA A 189 -19.11 24.59 -0.54
CA ALA A 189 -20.27 24.34 -1.39
C ALA A 189 -21.45 23.75 -0.58
N GLU A 190 -21.17 22.78 0.30
CA GLU A 190 -22.18 22.22 1.21
C GLU A 190 -22.72 23.26 2.18
N ALA A 191 -21.86 24.10 2.76
CA ALA A 191 -22.28 25.16 3.66
C ALA A 191 -23.23 26.14 2.97
N ALA A 192 -22.93 26.55 1.72
CA ALA A 192 -23.78 27.42 0.91
C ALA A 192 -25.14 26.78 0.56
N ALA A 193 -25.17 25.47 0.29
CA ALA A 193 -26.41 24.74 0.03
C ALA A 193 -27.31 24.63 1.27
N ARG A 194 -26.73 24.54 2.48
CA ARG A 194 -27.50 24.53 3.73
C ARG A 194 -28.14 25.89 4.03
N THR A 195 -27.44 27.00 3.75
CA THR A 195 -27.98 28.35 3.93
C THR A 195 -29.07 28.71 2.93
N SER A 196 -29.01 28.21 1.70
CA SER A 196 -30.09 28.43 0.71
C SER A 196 -31.36 27.68 1.09
N THR A 197 -31.24 26.45 1.61
CA THR A 197 -32.38 25.61 2.02
C THR A 197 -33.09 26.13 3.28
N SER A 198 -32.37 26.78 4.21
CA SER A 198 -33.00 27.38 5.40
C SER A 198 -33.78 28.67 5.08
N SER A 199 -33.43 29.36 4.00
CA SER A 199 -34.11 30.59 3.57
C SER A 199 -35.46 30.35 2.87
N SER A 200 -35.66 29.17 2.26
CA SER A 200 -36.92 28.84 1.56
C SER A 200 -38.04 28.38 2.50
N GLY A 201 -37.73 27.95 3.73
CA GLY A 201 -38.70 27.51 4.72
C GLY A 201 -39.40 28.62 5.52
N ARG A 202 -39.02 29.90 5.34
CA ARG A 202 -39.53 31.02 6.16
C ARG A 202 -40.53 31.93 5.46
N ARG A 203 -40.99 31.57 4.25
CA ARG A 203 -41.86 32.40 3.41
C ARG A 203 -43.22 31.72 3.15
N GLY A 204 -43.93 31.34 4.21
CA GLY A 204 -45.26 30.74 4.09
C GLY A 204 -46.06 30.73 5.39
N GLY A 205 -46.82 31.79 5.64
CA GLY A 205 -47.82 31.88 6.73
C GLY A 205 -47.71 33.20 7.50
N GLY A 206 -48.69 34.10 7.52
CA GLY A 206 -50.03 34.04 6.96
C GLY A 206 -50.68 35.42 7.00
N ARG A 207 -51.54 35.63 5.99
CA ARG A 207 -52.80 36.37 5.96
C ARG A 207 -52.94 37.69 6.73
N ILE A 208 -52.98 38.72 5.91
CA ILE A 208 -53.69 39.99 6.04
C ILE A 208 -55.12 39.73 6.56
N SER A 209 -55.53 40.41 7.63
CA SER A 209 -56.95 40.65 7.95
C SER A 209 -57.12 42.13 8.19
N ALA A 210 -57.58 42.83 7.16
CA ALA A 210 -58.19 44.13 7.27
C ALA A 210 -59.65 43.91 7.71
N ALA A 211 -60.06 44.54 8.80
CA ALA A 211 -61.46 44.77 9.11
C ALA A 211 -61.61 46.21 9.61
N HIS A 212 -62.46 46.93 8.88
CA HIS A 212 -62.85 48.31 9.06
C HIS A 212 -64.14 48.38 9.89
N SER A 213 -64.51 49.60 10.31
CA SER A 213 -65.72 50.06 11.05
C SER A 213 -65.66 49.87 12.57
N GLY A 214 -65.98 50.83 13.43
CA GLY A 214 -66.65 52.13 13.27
C GLY A 214 -67.61 52.30 14.47
N GLY A 215 -67.50 53.40 15.21
CA GLY A 215 -68.34 53.71 16.38
C GLY A 215 -67.54 54.16 17.59
#